data_AF-A0A2R6HTA5-F1
#
_entry.id   AF-A0A2R6HTA5-F1
#
_cell.length_a   1.000
_cell.length_b   1.000
_cell.length_c   1.000
_cell.angle_alpha   90.00
_cell.angle_beta   90.00
_cell.angle_gamma   90.00
#
_symmetry.space_group_name_H-M   'P 1'
#
loop_
_entity.id
_entity.type
_entity.pdbx_description
1 polymer ?
#
loop_
_entity_poly.entity_id
_entity_poly.type
_entity_poly.pdbx_seq_one_letter_code
_entity_poly.pdbx_strand_id
1 'polypeptide(L)'
;MDTVVAVVGSGPAVEAVLAALGDIDVGVDQQETPAIDAVEFAIVAGQSGESIFETASEQALDGSTPWLSVELGGIGGEPVCPASVAGFAPERECYNCLQGRVEANTDPETESVEGPDPPTERVAGAIAGEAAATLLTESDPDPSAALLGHVIELPRQQRRFLPLPGCSCGSDRATTVETDYVAQTTEEALGRAELGLDDRVGVVQQVGETESFPAPYYLAELTDTSGFSAVTAPRQAAGVAPDWDSAFMKALGESYERYAAGVYTDTDTTTGSAASLPDAVSPAAFVAPADTAVDDDTEIQWVQATHLVTEERALVPAELVCHPPTEWQVRPPLTTGLGLGSSGVEALLTGLYEVIERDAAMLSWYSTYEPLGLTVDEDIFGTLYERATAEGLTVTPLLLTQDVDVPVVAVAVHRDEWPSFAVGSAADLDPEQAALGALEEALQNWMELRGMGPEAADNASGAIGRYADKPEHAIELLDYSQTIPAAAVGPEEGYEGETELDHLLDRVTEVGMTPYAARTTTRDIESIGFEGVRVLVPEAQPLFLGDAYFGERARRIPESLGFEPALDRQHHPFP
;
A
#
# COMPACT_ATOMS: atom_id res chain seq x y z
N MET A 1 -35.85 4.46 34.28
CA MET A 1 -34.48 3.92 34.38
C MET A 1 -34.44 2.97 33.23
N ASP A 2 -34.25 3.53 32.05
CA ASP A 2 -34.55 2.80 30.82
C ASP A 2 -33.29 2.13 30.28
N THR A 3 -32.09 2.63 30.67
CA THR A 3 -30.81 2.07 30.27
C THR A 3 -30.15 1.23 31.37
N VAL A 4 -29.76 -0.01 31.05
CA VAL A 4 -29.02 -0.92 31.96
C VAL A 4 -27.63 -1.21 31.39
N VAL A 5 -26.60 -0.90 32.18
CA VAL A 5 -25.19 -1.14 31.87
C VAL A 5 -24.70 -2.40 32.58
N ALA A 6 -24.15 -3.35 31.82
CA ALA A 6 -23.46 -4.50 32.41
C ALA A 6 -22.02 -4.12 32.80
N VAL A 7 -21.61 -4.45 34.03
CA VAL A 7 -20.22 -4.29 34.48
C VAL A 7 -19.69 -5.66 34.89
N VAL A 8 -18.75 -6.17 34.09
CA VAL A 8 -18.16 -7.51 34.26
C VAL A 8 -16.80 -7.39 34.91
N GLY A 9 -16.57 -8.20 35.95
CA GLY A 9 -15.28 -8.29 36.65
C GLY A 9 -15.33 -7.78 38.09
N SER A 10 -14.16 -7.68 38.71
CA SER A 10 -14.02 -7.22 40.09
C SER A 10 -12.69 -6.49 40.32
N GLY A 11 -12.56 -5.84 41.48
CA GLY A 11 -11.32 -5.19 41.90
C GLY A 11 -11.30 -3.67 41.72
N PRO A 12 -10.13 -3.04 41.96
CA PRO A 12 -9.97 -1.59 41.99
C PRO A 12 -10.45 -0.85 40.73
N ALA A 13 -10.24 -1.43 39.54
CA ALA A 13 -10.73 -0.87 38.27
C ALA A 13 -12.26 -0.82 38.23
N VAL A 14 -12.92 -1.94 38.55
CA VAL A 14 -14.39 -2.03 38.57
C VAL A 14 -14.99 -1.10 39.63
N GLU A 15 -14.36 -0.97 40.81
CA GLU A 15 -14.79 0.00 41.82
C GLU A 15 -14.79 1.45 41.29
N ALA A 16 -13.82 1.81 40.45
CA ALA A 16 -13.76 3.14 39.83
C ALA A 16 -14.83 3.32 38.75
N VAL A 17 -15.07 2.30 37.92
CA VAL A 17 -16.17 2.29 36.93
C VAL A 17 -17.52 2.49 37.62
N LEU A 18 -17.80 1.72 38.68
CA LEU A 18 -19.05 1.82 39.43
C LEU A 18 -19.25 3.19 40.07
N ALA A 19 -18.16 3.83 40.53
CA ALA A 19 -18.22 5.17 41.08
C ALA A 19 -18.63 6.19 40.00
N ALA A 20 -18.04 6.13 38.80
CA ALA A 20 -18.37 7.03 37.70
C ALA A 20 -19.81 6.83 37.19
N LEU A 21 -20.25 5.57 37.02
CA LEU A 21 -21.63 5.27 36.61
C LEU A 21 -22.66 5.71 37.66
N GLY A 22 -22.27 5.76 38.94
CA GLY A 22 -23.12 6.27 40.03
C GLY A 22 -23.41 7.77 39.95
N ASP A 23 -22.65 8.52 39.14
CA ASP A 23 -22.86 9.95 38.93
C ASP A 23 -23.85 10.27 37.79
N ILE A 24 -24.34 9.25 37.06
CA ILE A 24 -25.30 9.38 35.95
C ILE A 24 -26.58 8.55 36.19
N ASP A 25 -27.66 8.83 35.46
CA ASP A 25 -28.98 8.18 35.66
C ASP A 25 -29.11 6.87 34.87
N VAL A 26 -28.33 5.84 35.25
CA VAL A 26 -28.33 4.51 34.62
C VAL A 26 -28.55 3.39 35.64
N GLY A 27 -29.14 2.28 35.21
CA GLY A 27 -29.12 1.04 35.97
C GLY A 27 -27.79 0.31 35.77
N VAL A 28 -27.23 -0.28 36.83
CA VAL A 28 -26.00 -1.07 36.75
C VAL A 28 -26.28 -2.51 37.16
N ASP A 29 -25.89 -3.46 36.32
CA ASP A 29 -25.90 -4.90 36.59
C ASP A 29 -24.47 -5.42 36.66
N GLN A 30 -23.98 -5.71 37.86
CA GLN A 30 -22.62 -6.21 38.07
C GLN A 30 -22.57 -7.74 37.99
N GLN A 31 -21.68 -8.27 37.16
CA GLN A 31 -21.56 -9.68 36.85
C GLN A 31 -20.11 -10.16 37.00
N GLU A 32 -19.90 -11.46 37.27
CA GLU A 32 -18.56 -12.06 37.29
C GLU A 32 -18.12 -12.57 35.90
N THR A 33 -19.08 -12.90 35.03
CA THR A 33 -18.85 -13.46 33.70
C THR A 33 -19.64 -12.69 32.65
N PRO A 34 -19.14 -12.54 31.41
CA PRO A 34 -19.88 -11.83 30.37
C PRO A 34 -21.23 -12.49 30.05
N ALA A 35 -22.31 -11.70 30.15
CA ALA A 35 -23.62 -11.96 29.57
C ALA A 35 -24.18 -10.64 29.02
N ILE A 36 -23.64 -10.21 27.88
CA ILE A 36 -23.80 -8.85 27.34
C ILE A 36 -24.53 -8.78 25.98
N ASP A 37 -25.12 -9.90 25.53
CA ASP A 37 -25.86 -10.01 24.28
C ASP A 37 -27.24 -9.33 24.29
N ALA A 38 -27.74 -8.94 25.46
CA ALA A 38 -29.08 -8.37 25.63
C ALA A 38 -29.07 -7.04 26.42
N VAL A 39 -27.92 -6.40 26.55
CA VAL A 39 -27.76 -5.12 27.26
C VAL A 39 -27.47 -3.98 26.29
N GLU A 40 -27.72 -2.74 26.69
CA GLU A 40 -27.46 -1.58 25.82
C GLU A 40 -25.99 -1.16 25.79
N PHE A 41 -25.26 -1.47 26.87
CA PHE A 41 -23.84 -1.16 26.99
C PHE A 41 -23.16 -2.06 28.02
N ALA A 42 -21.89 -2.37 27.81
CA ALA A 42 -21.11 -3.16 28.75
C ALA A 42 -19.71 -2.59 29.01
N ILE A 43 -19.18 -2.87 30.20
CA ILE A 43 -17.78 -2.62 30.55
C ILE A 43 -17.22 -3.92 31.12
N VAL A 44 -16.12 -4.41 30.57
CA VAL A 44 -15.52 -5.69 30.95
C VAL A 44 -14.10 -5.46 31.41
N ALA A 45 -13.81 -5.80 32.67
CA ALA A 45 -12.49 -5.65 33.27
C ALA A 45 -11.88 -7.01 33.63
N GLY A 46 -10.62 -7.23 33.24
CA GLY A 46 -9.89 -8.47 33.50
C GLY A 46 -8.38 -8.34 33.29
N GLN A 47 -7.67 -9.44 33.46
CA GLN A 47 -6.23 -9.50 33.17
C GLN A 47 -5.99 -9.76 31.68
N SER A 48 -4.90 -9.20 31.15
CA SER A 48 -4.46 -9.44 29.77
C SER A 48 -4.39 -10.94 29.46
N GLY A 49 -4.97 -11.34 28.33
CA GLY A 49 -5.01 -12.73 27.86
C GLY A 49 -6.07 -13.62 28.54
N GLU A 50 -6.95 -13.07 29.38
CA GLU A 50 -8.12 -13.81 29.86
C GLU A 50 -9.18 -13.93 28.77
N SER A 51 -9.77 -15.13 28.64
CA SER A 51 -10.78 -15.45 27.62
C SER A 51 -12.09 -14.65 27.73
N ILE A 52 -12.21 -13.78 28.73
CA ILE A 52 -13.42 -13.00 29.00
C ILE A 52 -13.62 -11.94 27.92
N PHE A 53 -12.54 -11.45 27.30
CA PHE A 53 -12.61 -10.39 26.29
C PHE A 53 -13.10 -10.93 24.94
N GLU A 54 -12.62 -12.11 24.53
CA GLU A 54 -13.12 -12.79 23.34
C GLU A 54 -14.58 -13.20 23.52
N THR A 55 -14.92 -13.74 24.71
CA THR A 55 -16.32 -14.08 25.04
C THR A 55 -17.22 -12.85 24.99
N ALA A 56 -16.78 -11.72 25.53
CA ALA A 56 -17.52 -10.46 25.47
C ALA A 56 -17.65 -9.98 24.01
N SER A 57 -16.57 -10.04 23.23
CA SER A 57 -16.58 -9.64 21.82
C SER A 57 -17.58 -10.46 20.99
N GLU A 58 -17.62 -11.79 21.17
CA GLU A 58 -18.59 -12.66 20.49
C GLU A 58 -20.03 -12.31 20.86
N GLN A 59 -20.33 -12.18 22.16
CA GLN A 59 -21.67 -11.82 22.63
C GLN A 59 -22.09 -10.41 22.18
N ALA A 60 -21.15 -9.46 22.17
CA ALA A 60 -21.39 -8.09 21.72
C ALA A 60 -21.76 -8.04 20.23
N LEU A 61 -21.11 -8.86 19.40
CA LEU A 61 -21.46 -8.98 17.98
C LEU A 61 -22.86 -9.60 17.80
N ASP A 62 -23.17 -10.68 18.53
CA ASP A 62 -24.49 -11.32 18.50
C ASP A 62 -25.62 -10.39 18.98
N GLY A 63 -25.35 -9.60 20.02
CA GLY A 63 -26.31 -8.68 20.63
C GLY A 63 -26.39 -7.28 20.00
N SER A 64 -25.47 -6.96 19.10
CA SER A 64 -25.23 -5.58 18.65
C SER A 64 -24.99 -4.60 19.82
N THR A 65 -24.18 -5.03 20.79
CA THR A 65 -23.89 -4.29 22.03
C THR A 65 -22.55 -3.54 21.95
N PRO A 66 -22.52 -2.20 22.07
CA PRO A 66 -21.27 -1.46 22.28
C PRO A 66 -20.69 -1.73 23.69
N TRP A 67 -19.36 -1.78 23.80
CA TRP A 67 -18.71 -2.08 25.08
C TRP A 67 -17.30 -1.52 25.19
N LEU A 68 -16.81 -1.43 26.44
CA LEU A 68 -15.42 -1.07 26.76
C LEU A 68 -14.69 -2.25 27.41
N SER A 69 -13.45 -2.49 27.00
CA SER A 69 -12.51 -3.32 27.77
C SER A 69 -11.73 -2.46 28.75
N VAL A 70 -11.43 -3.03 29.92
CA VAL A 70 -10.41 -2.56 30.86
C VAL A 70 -9.45 -3.71 31.06
N GLU A 71 -8.37 -3.70 30.31
CA GLU A 71 -7.39 -4.78 30.28
C GLU A 71 -6.21 -4.43 31.18
N LEU A 72 -6.01 -5.23 32.23
CA LEU A 72 -4.96 -5.02 33.22
C LEU A 72 -3.73 -5.84 32.84
N GLY A 73 -2.57 -5.18 32.78
CA GLY A 73 -1.30 -5.82 32.43
C GLY A 73 -1.11 -6.07 30.94
N GLY A 74 -1.85 -5.39 30.06
CA GLY A 74 -1.66 -5.49 28.62
C GLY A 74 -2.71 -4.77 27.77
N ILE A 75 -2.67 -5.07 26.47
CA ILE A 75 -3.55 -4.54 25.43
C ILE A 75 -3.75 -5.61 24.35
N GLY A 76 -5.00 -5.95 24.05
CA GLY A 76 -5.33 -6.93 23.01
C GLY A 76 -4.73 -8.31 23.30
N GLY A 77 -4.57 -8.69 24.56
CA GLY A 77 -3.93 -9.93 24.99
C GLY A 77 -2.42 -9.82 25.24
N GLU A 78 -1.74 -8.81 24.68
CA GLU A 78 -0.29 -8.68 24.74
C GLU A 78 0.19 -7.90 25.99
N PRO A 79 1.13 -8.43 26.78
CA PRO A 79 1.56 -7.84 28.04
C PRO A 79 2.61 -6.73 27.83
N VAL A 80 2.26 -5.69 27.08
CA VAL A 80 3.19 -4.63 26.63
C VAL A 80 2.95 -3.28 27.29
N CYS A 81 1.89 -3.16 28.11
CA CYS A 81 1.60 -1.96 28.89
C CYS A 81 0.99 -2.33 30.26
N PRO A 82 1.03 -1.43 31.27
CA PRO A 82 0.45 -1.72 32.59
C PRO A 82 -1.06 -1.91 32.58
N ALA A 83 -1.79 -1.19 31.73
CA ALA A 83 -3.22 -1.39 31.50
C ALA A 83 -3.66 -0.60 30.26
N SER A 84 -4.74 -1.06 29.64
CA SER A 84 -5.40 -0.37 28.54
C SER A 84 -6.92 -0.30 28.71
N VAL A 85 -7.52 0.70 28.07
CA VAL A 85 -8.98 0.85 27.96
C VAL A 85 -9.33 1.05 26.50
N ALA A 86 -10.09 0.12 25.91
CA ALA A 86 -10.48 0.19 24.51
C ALA A 86 -12.00 0.16 24.36
N GLY A 87 -12.53 0.83 23.34
CA GLY A 87 -13.96 0.84 23.03
C GLY A 87 -14.31 0.21 21.69
N PHE A 88 -15.40 -0.54 21.69
CA PHE A 88 -15.85 -1.35 20.55
C PHE A 88 -17.32 -1.08 20.26
N ALA A 89 -17.68 -1.13 18.97
CA ALA A 89 -19.07 -1.09 18.53
C ALA A 89 -19.32 -2.15 17.44
N PRO A 90 -20.54 -2.69 17.32
CA PRO A 90 -20.84 -3.78 16.37
C PRO A 90 -20.63 -3.41 14.90
N GLU A 91 -20.89 -2.15 14.54
CA GLU A 91 -20.68 -1.63 13.18
C GLU A 91 -19.21 -1.22 12.92
N ARG A 92 -18.31 -1.47 13.88
CA ARG A 92 -16.93 -1.00 13.90
C ARG A 92 -15.94 -2.17 14.13
N GLU A 93 -14.74 -1.85 14.55
CA GLU A 93 -13.69 -2.78 14.94
C GLU A 93 -14.08 -3.53 16.23
N CYS A 94 -13.80 -4.83 16.29
CA CYS A 94 -14.04 -5.66 17.49
C CYS A 94 -12.73 -5.91 18.26
N TYR A 95 -12.81 -6.62 19.39
CA TYR A 95 -11.62 -6.95 20.19
C TYR A 95 -10.59 -7.76 19.40
N ASN A 96 -11.04 -8.71 18.56
CA ASN A 96 -10.12 -9.49 17.71
C ASN A 96 -9.39 -8.61 16.68
N CYS A 97 -9.99 -7.49 16.26
CA CYS A 97 -9.27 -6.51 15.42
C CYS A 97 -8.14 -5.86 16.21
N LEU A 98 -8.41 -5.39 17.44
CA LEU A 98 -7.38 -4.82 18.30
C LEU A 98 -6.27 -5.82 18.59
N GLN A 99 -6.63 -7.05 18.98
CA GLN A 99 -5.69 -8.14 19.24
C GLN A 99 -4.77 -8.37 18.04
N GLY A 100 -5.32 -8.62 16.85
CA GLY A 100 -4.49 -8.88 15.67
C GLY A 100 -3.60 -7.70 15.26
N ARG A 101 -4.04 -6.45 15.50
CA ARG A 101 -3.21 -5.25 15.28
C ARG A 101 -2.05 -5.16 16.26
N VAL A 102 -2.28 -5.49 17.53
CA VAL A 102 -1.22 -5.47 18.54
C VAL A 102 -0.24 -6.61 18.32
N GLU A 103 -0.72 -7.82 18.03
CA GLU A 103 0.11 -9.00 17.72
C GLU A 103 1.02 -8.72 16.50
N ALA A 104 0.47 -8.15 15.43
CA ALA A 104 1.20 -7.82 14.20
C ALA A 104 2.31 -6.75 14.40
N ASN A 105 2.24 -5.98 15.48
CA ASN A 105 3.18 -4.91 15.81
C ASN A 105 4.04 -5.18 17.04
N THR A 106 3.89 -6.35 17.68
CA THR A 106 4.65 -6.69 18.87
C THR A 106 5.83 -7.60 18.51
N ASP A 107 7.04 -7.14 18.81
CA ASP A 107 8.23 -7.98 18.68
C ASP A 107 8.16 -9.12 19.71
N PRO A 108 8.31 -10.40 19.30
CA PRO A 108 8.36 -11.55 20.21
C PRO A 108 9.44 -11.45 21.30
N GLU A 109 10.48 -10.64 21.10
CA GLU A 109 11.54 -10.38 22.08
C GLU A 109 11.19 -9.27 23.09
N THR A 110 10.03 -8.62 22.95
CA THR A 110 9.58 -7.55 23.87
C THR A 110 9.42 -8.10 25.29
N GLU A 111 10.06 -7.44 26.27
CA GLU A 111 9.91 -7.80 27.68
C GLU A 111 8.48 -7.57 28.15
N SER A 112 7.87 -8.60 28.75
CA SER A 112 6.53 -8.48 29.32
C SER A 112 6.51 -7.47 30.47
N VAL A 113 5.53 -6.58 30.44
CA VAL A 113 5.24 -5.62 31.50
C VAL A 113 4.52 -6.34 32.63
N GLU A 114 4.97 -6.12 33.87
CA GLU A 114 4.29 -6.65 35.05
C GLU A 114 2.91 -6.00 35.23
N GLY A 115 1.98 -6.77 35.80
CA GLY A 115 0.63 -6.28 36.10
C GLY A 115 0.63 -5.01 36.97
N PRO A 116 -0.38 -4.14 36.80
CA PRO A 116 -0.42 -2.82 37.42
C PRO A 116 -0.63 -2.92 38.94
N ASP A 117 -0.26 -1.86 39.65
CA ASP A 117 -0.64 -1.71 41.05
C ASP A 117 -2.09 -1.20 41.20
N PRO A 118 -2.75 -1.37 42.36
CA PRO A 118 -4.14 -0.95 42.54
C PRO A 118 -4.43 0.52 42.22
N PRO A 119 -3.54 1.50 42.46
CA PRO A 119 -3.69 2.86 41.96
C PRO A 119 -3.82 2.95 40.44
N THR A 120 -2.98 2.24 39.69
CA THR A 120 -2.99 2.23 38.22
C THR A 120 -4.26 1.55 37.69
N GLU A 121 -4.69 0.45 38.30
CA GLU A 121 -5.98 -0.20 37.99
C GLU A 121 -7.17 0.77 38.15
N ARG A 122 -7.17 1.58 39.22
CA ARG A 122 -8.22 2.60 39.43
C ARG A 122 -8.21 3.67 38.36
N VAL A 123 -7.03 4.05 37.84
CA VAL A 123 -6.93 5.01 36.75
C VAL A 123 -7.55 4.43 35.48
N ALA A 124 -7.24 3.17 35.14
CA ALA A 124 -7.85 2.50 33.99
C ALA A 124 -9.39 2.43 34.13
N GLY A 125 -9.88 2.00 35.30
CA GLY A 125 -11.32 1.99 35.58
C GLY A 125 -11.98 3.38 35.53
N ALA A 126 -11.29 4.42 35.98
CA ALA A 126 -11.80 5.79 35.91
C ALA A 126 -11.91 6.31 34.46
N ILE A 127 -10.93 5.98 33.61
CA ILE A 127 -10.96 6.30 32.17
C ILE A 127 -12.15 5.61 31.50
N ALA A 128 -12.36 4.32 31.77
CA ALA A 128 -13.51 3.59 31.23
C ALA A 128 -14.84 4.14 31.74
N GLY A 129 -14.92 4.51 33.02
CA GLY A 129 -16.10 5.14 33.61
C GLY A 129 -16.42 6.50 32.98
N GLU A 130 -15.41 7.32 32.69
CA GLU A 130 -15.56 8.61 31.99
C GLU A 130 -16.03 8.40 30.55
N ALA A 131 -15.39 7.51 29.79
CA ALA A 131 -15.79 7.19 28.41
C ALA A 131 -17.22 6.65 28.34
N ALA A 132 -17.60 5.77 29.28
CA ALA A 132 -18.97 5.26 29.39
C ALA A 132 -19.98 6.37 29.70
N ALA A 133 -19.64 7.29 30.60
CA ALA A 133 -20.51 8.43 30.91
C ALA A 133 -20.73 9.34 29.70
N THR A 134 -19.68 9.61 28.93
CA THR A 134 -19.76 10.34 27.66
C THR A 134 -20.72 9.64 26.68
N LEU A 135 -20.52 8.34 26.45
CA LEU A 135 -21.36 7.53 25.56
C LEU A 135 -22.84 7.48 25.95
N LEU A 136 -23.14 7.41 27.24
CA LEU A 136 -24.50 7.20 27.74
C LEU A 136 -25.28 8.50 27.93
N THR A 137 -24.62 9.65 27.99
CA THR A 137 -25.26 10.94 28.29
C THR A 137 -25.28 11.90 27.10
N GLU A 138 -24.35 11.77 26.16
CA GLU A 138 -24.30 12.60 24.96
C GLU A 138 -25.08 11.96 23.81
N SER A 139 -25.75 12.78 23.00
CA SER A 139 -26.54 12.28 21.86
C SER A 139 -25.70 11.95 20.63
N ASP A 140 -24.50 12.53 20.51
CA ASP A 140 -23.56 12.37 19.39
C ASP A 140 -22.13 12.61 19.90
N PRO A 141 -21.59 11.71 20.75
CA PRO A 141 -20.29 11.89 21.36
C PRO A 141 -19.18 11.77 20.31
N ASP A 142 -18.11 12.56 20.48
CA ASP A 142 -16.88 12.39 19.72
C ASP A 142 -16.36 10.94 19.91
N PRO A 143 -16.22 10.13 18.85
CA PRO A 143 -15.76 8.75 18.94
C PRO A 143 -14.43 8.59 19.68
N SER A 144 -13.53 9.58 19.56
CA SER A 144 -12.25 9.60 20.27
C SER A 144 -12.44 9.77 21.78
N ALA A 145 -13.30 10.70 22.20
CA ALA A 145 -13.62 10.92 23.60
C ALA A 145 -14.41 9.74 24.21
N ALA A 146 -15.23 9.08 23.41
CA ALA A 146 -16.00 7.89 23.74
C ALA A 146 -15.20 6.57 23.64
N LEU A 147 -13.96 6.63 23.17
CA LEU A 147 -13.09 5.48 22.89
C LEU A 147 -13.57 4.47 21.84
N LEU A 148 -14.63 4.75 21.08
CA LEU A 148 -15.08 3.80 20.05
C LEU A 148 -14.07 3.76 18.89
N GLY A 149 -13.46 2.59 18.65
CA GLY A 149 -12.35 2.41 17.71
C GLY A 149 -11.02 2.98 18.20
N HIS A 150 -10.92 3.28 19.50
CA HIS A 150 -9.73 3.83 20.12
C HIS A 150 -9.35 3.05 21.38
N VAL A 151 -8.08 3.16 21.75
CA VAL A 151 -7.52 2.57 22.96
C VAL A 151 -6.65 3.59 23.67
N ILE A 152 -6.75 3.65 25.01
CA ILE A 152 -5.81 4.38 25.86
C ILE A 152 -4.92 3.37 26.57
N GLU A 153 -3.63 3.43 26.31
CA GLU A 153 -2.59 2.75 27.10
C GLU A 153 -2.13 3.66 28.25
N LEU A 154 -1.93 3.09 29.45
CA LEU A 154 -1.35 3.82 30.57
C LEU A 154 0.19 3.88 30.45
N PRO A 155 0.83 5.04 30.79
CA PRO A 155 0.28 6.14 31.58
C PRO A 155 -0.52 7.22 30.84
N ARG A 156 -0.55 7.25 29.49
CA ARG A 156 -1.53 7.96 28.62
C ARG A 156 -0.99 8.08 27.19
N GLN A 157 -1.23 7.05 26.39
CA GLN A 157 -1.11 7.11 24.94
C GLN A 157 -2.44 6.69 24.36
N GLN A 158 -3.10 7.59 23.64
CA GLN A 158 -4.35 7.30 22.96
C GLN A 158 -4.06 6.97 21.50
N ARG A 159 -4.62 5.87 21.01
CA ARG A 159 -4.40 5.36 19.66
C ARG A 159 -5.74 5.04 19.01
N ARG A 160 -5.80 5.18 17.69
CA ARG A 160 -6.88 4.66 16.86
C ARG A 160 -6.40 3.35 16.26
N PHE A 161 -7.20 2.29 16.34
CA PHE A 161 -6.90 1.03 15.67
C PHE A 161 -7.85 0.81 14.50
N LEU A 162 -7.34 0.21 13.42
CA LEU A 162 -8.10 -0.04 12.19
C LEU A 162 -8.66 -1.47 12.18
N PRO A 163 -9.79 -1.71 11.49
CA PRO A 163 -10.38 -3.03 11.42
C PRO A 163 -9.42 -4.04 10.80
N LEU A 164 -9.30 -5.24 11.35
CA LEU A 164 -8.38 -6.24 10.81
C LEU A 164 -9.00 -6.93 9.56
N PRO A 165 -8.29 -7.01 8.42
CA PRO A 165 -8.72 -7.80 7.27
C PRO A 165 -8.97 -9.26 7.63
N GLY A 166 -10.00 -9.88 7.06
CA GLY A 166 -10.39 -11.26 7.36
C GLY A 166 -11.02 -11.50 8.74
N CYS A 167 -11.16 -10.46 9.58
CA CYS A 167 -11.80 -10.60 10.89
C CYS A 167 -13.31 -10.90 10.73
N SER A 168 -13.83 -11.81 11.56
CA SER A 168 -15.23 -12.26 11.53
C SER A 168 -16.28 -11.19 11.83
N CYS A 169 -15.87 -10.02 12.37
CA CYS A 169 -16.78 -8.88 12.53
C CYS A 169 -17.02 -8.10 11.23
N GLY A 170 -16.22 -8.33 10.19
CA GLY A 170 -16.33 -7.66 8.90
C GLY A 170 -17.16 -8.46 7.89
N SER A 171 -17.54 -7.79 6.81
CA SER A 171 -18.02 -8.45 5.59
C SER A 171 -16.87 -9.00 4.77
N ASP A 172 -17.22 -9.84 3.79
CA ASP A 172 -16.29 -10.25 2.73
C ASP A 172 -15.70 -9.02 2.01
N ARG A 173 -14.48 -9.19 1.48
CA ARG A 173 -13.78 -8.15 0.73
C ARG A 173 -14.58 -7.76 -0.52
N ALA A 174 -14.79 -6.46 -0.71
CA ALA A 174 -15.42 -5.95 -1.92
C ALA A 174 -14.44 -5.97 -3.10
N THR A 175 -14.85 -6.63 -4.19
CA THR A 175 -14.03 -6.88 -5.39
C THR A 175 -14.38 -6.00 -6.59
N THR A 176 -15.41 -5.16 -6.47
CA THR A 176 -15.79 -4.18 -7.50
C THR A 176 -14.72 -3.10 -7.57
N VAL A 177 -14.24 -2.78 -8.76
CA VAL A 177 -13.31 -1.66 -8.96
C VAL A 177 -14.10 -0.37 -8.91
N GLU A 178 -13.69 0.54 -8.03
CA GLU A 178 -14.26 1.88 -7.94
C GLU A 178 -13.69 2.77 -9.04
N THR A 179 -14.52 3.64 -9.63
CA THR A 179 -14.16 4.55 -10.73
C THR A 179 -14.62 5.97 -10.46
N ASP A 180 -14.91 6.31 -9.21
CA ASP A 180 -15.15 7.68 -8.80
C ASP A 180 -13.83 8.43 -8.64
N TYR A 181 -13.89 9.74 -8.91
CA TYR A 181 -12.79 10.65 -8.68
C TYR A 181 -13.10 11.64 -7.57
N VAL A 182 -12.14 11.79 -6.65
CA VAL A 182 -12.18 12.81 -5.61
C VAL A 182 -10.86 13.55 -5.62
N ALA A 183 -10.89 14.82 -6.06
CA ALA A 183 -9.72 15.69 -6.00
C ALA A 183 -9.31 15.91 -4.53
N GLN A 184 -8.03 15.65 -4.24
CA GLN A 184 -7.45 15.75 -2.90
C GLN A 184 -6.08 16.43 -2.99
N THR A 185 -5.79 17.27 -2.00
CA THR A 185 -4.44 17.83 -1.83
C THR A 185 -3.54 16.83 -1.12
N THR A 186 -2.22 16.97 -1.27
CA THR A 186 -1.24 16.17 -0.52
C THR A 186 -1.45 16.25 0.99
N GLU A 187 -1.84 17.43 1.52
CA GLU A 187 -2.13 17.61 2.96
C GLU A 187 -3.35 16.80 3.42
N GLU A 188 -4.42 16.76 2.62
CA GLU A 188 -5.62 15.97 2.92
C GLU A 188 -5.39 14.46 2.79
N ALA A 189 -4.62 14.05 1.78
CA ALA A 189 -4.16 12.66 1.65
C ALA A 189 -3.28 12.27 2.83
N LEU A 190 -2.34 13.13 3.24
CA LEU A 190 -1.45 12.85 4.34
C LEU A 190 -2.18 12.76 5.68
N GLY A 191 -3.13 13.67 5.94
CA GLY A 191 -3.96 13.59 7.15
C GLY A 191 -4.78 12.30 7.24
N ARG A 192 -5.12 11.68 6.10
CA ARG A 192 -5.72 10.34 6.04
C ARG A 192 -4.70 9.23 6.22
N ALA A 193 -3.54 9.33 5.57
CA ALA A 193 -2.46 8.36 5.66
C ALA A 193 -1.95 8.19 7.10
N GLU A 194 -1.76 9.29 7.84
CA GLU A 194 -1.31 9.26 9.23
C GLU A 194 -2.23 8.45 10.16
N LEU A 195 -3.50 8.25 9.80
CA LEU A 195 -4.42 7.41 10.56
C LEU A 195 -4.03 5.93 10.57
N GLY A 196 -3.22 5.49 9.60
CA GLY A 196 -2.67 4.14 9.52
C GLY A 196 -1.26 3.99 10.10
N LEU A 197 -0.66 5.08 10.62
CA LEU A 197 0.69 5.11 11.17
C LEU A 197 0.65 5.06 12.71
N ASP A 198 1.06 3.94 13.30
CA ASP A 198 1.16 3.77 14.76
C ASP A 198 2.04 2.56 15.10
N ASP A 199 2.96 2.72 16.04
CA ASP A 199 3.94 1.69 16.43
C ASP A 199 3.34 0.48 17.18
N ARG A 200 2.08 0.57 17.61
CA ARG A 200 1.37 -0.50 18.34
C ARG A 200 0.21 -1.08 17.57
N VAL A 201 -0.55 -0.26 16.85
CA VAL A 201 -1.81 -0.68 16.19
C VAL A 201 -1.89 -0.31 14.71
N GLY A 202 -0.83 0.28 14.15
CA GLY A 202 -0.81 0.79 12.78
C GLY A 202 -0.70 -0.32 11.73
N VAL A 203 -1.04 0.04 10.49
CA VAL A 203 -0.65 -0.72 9.29
C VAL A 203 0.83 -0.48 8.98
N VAL A 204 1.27 0.77 9.18
CA VAL A 204 2.68 1.17 9.18
C VAL A 204 3.09 1.42 10.63
N GLN A 205 4.16 0.76 11.07
CA GLN A 205 4.69 0.84 12.43
C GLN A 205 5.43 2.16 12.65
N GLN A 206 6.31 2.48 11.71
CA GLN A 206 7.16 3.64 11.80
C GLN A 206 7.57 4.12 10.42
N VAL A 207 7.87 5.41 10.34
CA VAL A 207 8.42 6.05 9.16
C VAL A 207 9.56 6.96 9.61
N GLY A 208 10.73 6.80 9.01
CA GLY A 208 11.95 7.50 9.37
C GLY A 208 12.57 8.20 8.17
N GLU A 209 13.02 9.44 8.38
CA GLU A 209 13.87 10.15 7.41
C GLU A 209 15.26 9.49 7.41
N THR A 210 15.61 8.87 6.30
CA THR A 210 16.91 8.19 6.12
C THR A 210 17.96 9.19 5.67
N GLU A 211 17.58 10.07 4.74
CA GLU A 211 18.45 11.11 4.20
C GLU A 211 17.61 12.31 3.74
N SER A 212 18.22 13.50 3.73
CA SER A 212 17.53 14.75 3.34
C SER A 212 18.15 15.40 2.09
N PHE A 213 19.28 14.89 1.61
CA PHE A 213 20.04 15.50 0.51
C PHE A 213 20.69 14.42 -0.37
N PRO A 214 20.52 14.48 -1.71
CA PRO A 214 19.95 15.58 -2.50
C PRO A 214 18.41 15.66 -2.49
N ALA A 215 17.71 14.70 -1.92
CA ALA A 215 16.26 14.73 -1.75
C ALA A 215 15.86 14.19 -0.36
N PRO A 216 14.75 14.68 0.22
CA PRO A 216 14.05 13.97 1.29
C PRO A 216 13.80 12.51 0.90
N TYR A 217 14.27 11.59 1.74
CA TYR A 217 14.15 10.15 1.57
C TYR A 217 13.65 9.52 2.85
N TYR A 218 12.41 9.02 2.80
CA TYR A 218 11.78 8.32 3.89
C TYR A 218 11.75 6.82 3.65
N LEU A 219 11.95 6.07 4.74
CA LEU A 219 11.71 4.63 4.79
C LEU A 219 10.58 4.37 5.77
N ALA A 220 9.62 3.57 5.34
CA ALA A 220 8.50 3.10 6.14
C ALA A 220 8.66 1.60 6.44
N GLU A 221 8.27 1.20 7.66
CA GLU A 221 8.21 -0.19 8.08
C GLU A 221 6.76 -0.60 8.33
N LEU A 222 6.30 -1.62 7.59
CA LEU A 222 4.97 -2.17 7.73
C LEU A 222 4.88 -3.18 8.88
N THR A 223 3.65 -3.31 9.38
CA THR A 223 3.22 -4.36 10.30
C THR A 223 3.49 -5.77 9.75
N ASP A 224 3.63 -6.76 10.64
CA ASP A 224 3.76 -8.16 10.22
C ASP A 224 2.38 -8.76 9.88
N THR A 225 2.16 -9.08 8.61
CA THR A 225 0.87 -9.61 8.15
C THR A 225 0.73 -11.13 8.29
N SER A 226 1.73 -11.84 8.80
CA SER A 226 1.74 -13.32 8.88
C SER A 226 0.64 -13.90 9.77
N GLY A 227 0.08 -13.12 10.69
CA GLY A 227 -1.03 -13.53 11.56
C GLY A 227 -2.40 -13.56 10.89
N PHE A 228 -2.58 -12.88 9.75
CA PHE A 228 -3.90 -12.68 9.13
C PHE A 228 -3.91 -12.67 7.59
N SER A 229 -2.78 -12.97 6.94
CA SER A 229 -2.67 -13.11 5.48
C SER A 229 -2.04 -14.45 5.11
N ALA A 230 -2.31 -14.93 3.89
CA ALA A 230 -1.69 -16.14 3.34
C ALA A 230 -0.17 -16.00 3.11
N VAL A 231 0.31 -14.75 3.00
CA VAL A 231 1.73 -14.40 2.84
C VAL A 231 2.08 -13.20 3.73
N THR A 232 3.38 -13.00 3.97
CA THR A 232 3.86 -11.76 4.57
C THR A 232 4.02 -10.70 3.47
N ALA A 233 3.29 -9.60 3.57
CA ALA A 233 3.46 -8.45 2.69
C ALA A 233 4.89 -7.89 2.83
N PRO A 234 5.48 -7.30 1.76
CA PRO A 234 6.79 -6.68 1.87
C PRO A 234 6.81 -5.63 2.99
N ARG A 235 7.76 -5.74 3.92
CA ARG A 235 7.74 -4.96 5.17
C ARG A 235 8.41 -3.59 5.10
N GLN A 236 9.05 -3.27 3.99
CA GLN A 236 9.73 -1.98 3.80
C GLN A 236 9.13 -1.28 2.59
N ALA A 237 9.05 0.04 2.67
CA ALA A 237 8.68 0.92 1.57
C ALA A 237 9.46 2.23 1.65
N ALA A 238 9.54 2.93 0.52
CA ALA A 238 10.33 4.14 0.36
C ALA A 238 9.49 5.29 -0.19
N GLY A 239 9.97 6.50 0.03
CA GLY A 239 9.40 7.69 -0.60
C GLY A 239 10.46 8.76 -0.78
N VAL A 240 10.59 9.23 -2.03
CA VAL A 240 11.47 10.34 -2.41
C VAL A 240 10.67 11.38 -3.17
N ALA A 241 10.86 12.64 -2.80
CA ALA A 241 10.24 13.78 -3.47
C ALA A 241 11.06 15.08 -3.28
N PRO A 242 10.76 16.18 -4.00
CA PRO A 242 11.40 17.48 -3.77
C PRO A 242 11.23 18.04 -2.36
N ASP A 243 10.08 17.76 -1.73
CA ASP A 243 9.68 18.23 -0.41
C ASP A 243 9.36 17.06 0.55
N TRP A 244 9.35 17.36 1.85
CA TRP A 244 9.24 16.36 2.91
C TRP A 244 7.84 15.76 3.01
N ASP A 245 6.77 16.54 2.82
CA ASP A 245 5.40 16.05 2.96
C ASP A 245 5.06 15.07 1.83
N SER A 246 5.47 15.39 0.60
CA SER A 246 5.33 14.49 -0.55
C SER A 246 6.17 13.23 -0.40
N ALA A 247 7.42 13.32 0.09
CA ALA A 247 8.28 12.15 0.30
C ALA A 247 7.71 11.24 1.40
N PHE A 248 7.19 11.83 2.48
CA PHE A 248 6.55 11.12 3.57
C PHE A 248 5.24 10.45 3.11
N MET A 249 4.41 11.14 2.34
CA MET A 249 3.19 10.59 1.75
C MET A 249 3.51 9.44 0.79
N LYS A 250 4.55 9.54 -0.05
CA LYS A 250 4.99 8.44 -0.92
C LYS A 250 5.42 7.21 -0.14
N ALA A 251 6.17 7.37 0.96
CA ALA A 251 6.58 6.23 1.80
C ALA A 251 5.37 5.52 2.44
N LEU A 252 4.37 6.28 2.90
CA LEU A 252 3.12 5.72 3.41
C LEU A 252 2.27 5.09 2.29
N GLY A 253 2.16 5.74 1.15
CA GLY A 253 1.41 5.27 -0.02
C GLY A 253 1.94 3.95 -0.56
N GLU A 254 3.25 3.86 -0.79
CA GLU A 254 3.90 2.62 -1.22
C GLU A 254 3.74 1.51 -0.17
N SER A 255 3.72 1.85 1.12
CA SER A 255 3.40 0.89 2.18
C SER A 255 1.97 0.37 2.07
N TYR A 256 0.98 1.25 1.91
CA TYR A 256 -0.42 0.83 1.81
C TYR A 256 -0.71 0.06 0.53
N GLU A 257 -0.05 0.40 -0.57
CA GLU A 257 -0.11 -0.35 -1.82
C GLU A 257 0.40 -1.79 -1.64
N ARG A 258 1.60 -1.95 -1.06
CA ARG A 258 2.20 -3.27 -0.78
C ARG A 258 1.37 -4.07 0.23
N TYR A 259 0.83 -3.41 1.24
CA TYR A 259 -0.09 -4.01 2.20
C TYR A 259 -1.35 -4.54 1.52
N ALA A 260 -2.04 -3.70 0.74
CA ALA A 260 -3.27 -4.02 0.04
C ALA A 260 -3.10 -5.21 -0.93
N ALA A 261 -1.96 -5.27 -1.63
CA ALA A 261 -1.61 -6.36 -2.53
C ALA A 261 -1.18 -7.65 -1.81
N GLY A 262 -0.57 -7.53 -0.63
CA GLY A 262 -0.02 -8.64 0.16
C GLY A 262 -0.95 -9.19 1.23
N VAL A 263 -2.10 -8.57 1.46
CA VAL A 263 -3.12 -9.02 2.41
C VAL A 263 -4.30 -9.64 1.69
N TYR A 264 -4.31 -10.97 1.69
CA TYR A 264 -5.35 -11.81 1.11
C TYR A 264 -5.30 -13.21 1.72
N THR A 265 -6.35 -13.97 1.52
CA THR A 265 -6.51 -15.34 2.00
C THR A 265 -7.04 -16.23 0.88
N ASP A 266 -7.05 -17.55 1.08
CA ASP A 266 -7.59 -18.48 0.08
C ASP A 266 -9.05 -18.19 -0.27
N THR A 267 -9.83 -17.59 0.64
CA THR A 267 -11.24 -17.23 0.39
C THR A 267 -11.40 -16.07 -0.59
N ASP A 268 -10.34 -15.30 -0.84
CA ASP A 268 -10.33 -14.21 -1.82
C ASP A 268 -10.11 -14.72 -3.26
N THR A 269 -9.80 -16.00 -3.42
CA THR A 269 -9.48 -16.60 -4.73
C THR A 269 -10.45 -17.72 -5.10
N THR A 270 -10.55 -18.02 -6.39
CA THR A 270 -11.25 -19.20 -6.90
C THR A 270 -10.29 -20.08 -7.68
N THR A 271 -10.19 -21.36 -7.35
CA THR A 271 -9.37 -22.33 -8.10
C THR A 271 -10.14 -22.90 -9.29
N GLY A 272 -9.48 -22.96 -10.45
CA GLY A 272 -10.01 -23.61 -11.64
C GLY A 272 -9.09 -23.40 -12.85
N SER A 273 -9.51 -23.89 -14.00
CA SER A 273 -8.81 -23.64 -15.28
C SER A 273 -9.54 -22.57 -16.09
N ALA A 274 -8.83 -21.86 -16.97
CA ALA A 274 -9.44 -20.84 -17.82
C ALA A 274 -10.56 -21.42 -18.71
N ALA A 275 -10.42 -22.68 -19.14
CA ALA A 275 -11.42 -23.39 -19.92
C ALA A 275 -12.70 -23.74 -19.14
N SER A 276 -12.63 -23.80 -17.80
CA SER A 276 -13.77 -24.15 -16.93
C SER A 276 -14.46 -22.94 -16.29
N LEU A 277 -13.75 -21.81 -16.18
CA LEU A 277 -14.25 -20.58 -15.57
C LEU A 277 -14.76 -19.61 -16.66
N PRO A 278 -16.03 -19.15 -16.58
CA PRO A 278 -16.50 -18.10 -17.47
C PRO A 278 -15.71 -16.81 -17.23
N ASP A 279 -15.50 -16.04 -18.28
CA ASP A 279 -14.86 -14.71 -18.23
C ASP A 279 -13.38 -14.73 -17.79
N ALA A 280 -12.75 -15.92 -17.73
CA ALA A 280 -11.33 -16.07 -17.47
C ALA A 280 -10.48 -15.61 -18.65
N VAL A 281 -9.56 -14.70 -18.39
CA VAL A 281 -8.54 -14.27 -19.34
C VAL A 281 -7.52 -15.39 -19.48
N SER A 282 -7.28 -15.86 -20.71
CA SER A 282 -6.31 -16.93 -20.98
C SER A 282 -4.94 -16.56 -20.38
N PRO A 283 -4.29 -17.44 -19.60
CA PRO A 283 -2.94 -17.19 -19.08
C PRO A 283 -1.93 -16.95 -20.20
N ALA A 284 -2.15 -17.53 -21.38
CA ALA A 284 -1.30 -17.35 -22.56
C ALA A 284 -1.42 -15.95 -23.20
N ALA A 285 -2.40 -15.13 -22.79
CA ALA A 285 -2.49 -13.74 -23.21
C ALA A 285 -1.43 -12.86 -22.52
N PHE A 286 -0.94 -13.28 -21.34
CA PHE A 286 0.06 -12.54 -20.59
C PHE A 286 1.47 -12.86 -21.08
N VAL A 287 2.31 -11.85 -21.18
CA VAL A 287 3.74 -12.04 -21.47
C VAL A 287 4.41 -12.84 -20.35
N ALA A 288 4.99 -13.98 -20.70
CA ALA A 288 5.57 -14.97 -19.80
C ALA A 288 6.88 -15.57 -20.36
N PRO A 289 7.71 -16.20 -19.50
CA PRO A 289 8.86 -17.01 -19.93
C PRO A 289 8.50 -18.07 -20.98
N ALA A 290 9.44 -18.38 -21.87
CA ALA A 290 9.19 -19.30 -22.99
C ALA A 290 8.97 -20.77 -22.56
N ASP A 291 9.40 -21.13 -21.35
CA ASP A 291 9.24 -22.45 -20.74
C ASP A 291 8.04 -22.54 -19.78
N THR A 292 7.24 -21.47 -19.66
CA THR A 292 5.96 -21.48 -18.93
C THR A 292 5.04 -22.57 -19.51
N ALA A 293 4.60 -23.48 -18.63
CA ALA A 293 3.77 -24.62 -18.99
C ALA A 293 2.26 -24.40 -18.75
N VAL A 294 1.87 -23.21 -18.30
CA VAL A 294 0.48 -22.86 -18.00
C VAL A 294 -0.29 -22.64 -19.30
N ASP A 295 -1.39 -23.38 -19.45
CA ASP A 295 -2.36 -23.25 -20.54
C ASP A 295 -3.79 -23.12 -20.00
N ASP A 296 -4.77 -23.02 -20.89
CA ASP A 296 -6.18 -22.82 -20.51
C ASP A 296 -6.79 -24.01 -19.74
N ASP A 297 -6.16 -25.18 -19.78
CA ASP A 297 -6.59 -26.39 -19.07
C ASP A 297 -5.89 -26.55 -17.70
N THR A 298 -4.86 -25.75 -17.42
CA THR A 298 -4.10 -25.78 -16.18
C THR A 298 -4.93 -25.19 -15.03
N GLU A 299 -5.01 -25.91 -13.90
CA GLU A 299 -5.66 -25.40 -12.69
C GLU A 299 -4.75 -24.41 -11.95
N ILE A 300 -5.24 -23.18 -11.79
CA ILE A 300 -4.58 -22.09 -11.05
C ILE A 300 -5.61 -21.33 -10.19
N GLN A 301 -5.13 -20.40 -9.36
CA GLN A 301 -5.99 -19.49 -8.59
C GLN A 301 -6.35 -18.25 -9.42
N TRP A 302 -7.59 -17.78 -9.29
CA TRP A 302 -8.15 -16.65 -10.02
C TRP A 302 -8.75 -15.63 -9.06
N VAL A 303 -8.64 -14.35 -9.42
CA VAL A 303 -9.32 -13.24 -8.74
C VAL A 303 -10.23 -12.50 -9.70
N GLN A 304 -11.27 -11.86 -9.16
CA GLN A 304 -12.16 -11.02 -9.94
C GLN A 304 -11.43 -9.74 -10.39
N ALA A 305 -11.62 -9.41 -11.67
CA ALA A 305 -11.18 -8.17 -12.27
C ALA A 305 -12.32 -7.53 -13.08
N THR A 306 -12.07 -6.33 -13.57
CA THR A 306 -12.95 -5.55 -14.43
C THR A 306 -12.18 -5.21 -15.70
N HIS A 307 -12.79 -5.44 -16.86
CA HIS A 307 -12.30 -4.91 -18.12
C HIS A 307 -12.56 -3.39 -18.14
N LEU A 308 -11.52 -2.56 -18.16
CA LEU A 308 -11.66 -1.12 -17.89
C LEU A 308 -12.43 -0.34 -18.97
N VAL A 309 -12.49 -0.86 -20.20
CA VAL A 309 -13.23 -0.23 -21.30
C VAL A 309 -14.69 -0.65 -21.38
N THR A 310 -14.98 -1.95 -21.21
CA THR A 310 -16.35 -2.48 -21.35
C THR A 310 -17.09 -2.54 -20.01
N GLU A 311 -16.38 -2.32 -18.90
CA GLU A 311 -16.85 -2.51 -17.52
C GLU A 311 -17.36 -3.93 -17.23
N GLU A 312 -17.03 -4.89 -18.11
CA GLU A 312 -17.43 -6.28 -17.95
C GLU A 312 -16.54 -6.96 -16.91
N ARG A 313 -17.16 -7.85 -16.12
CA ARG A 313 -16.44 -8.71 -15.18
C ARG A 313 -15.47 -9.62 -15.95
N ALA A 314 -14.28 -9.80 -15.39
CA ALA A 314 -13.29 -10.77 -15.83
C ALA A 314 -12.74 -11.58 -14.64
N LEU A 315 -12.05 -12.68 -14.94
CA LEU A 315 -11.18 -13.39 -14.01
C LEU A 315 -9.75 -13.37 -14.54
N VAL A 316 -8.81 -13.00 -13.70
CA VAL A 316 -7.37 -12.96 -14.02
C VAL A 316 -6.60 -13.85 -13.04
N PRO A 317 -5.42 -14.39 -13.44
CA PRO A 317 -4.60 -15.20 -12.54
C PRO A 317 -4.26 -14.44 -11.25
N ALA A 318 -4.55 -15.05 -10.10
CA ALA A 318 -4.32 -14.45 -8.79
C ALA A 318 -2.83 -14.10 -8.57
N GLU A 319 -1.92 -14.91 -9.12
CA GLU A 319 -0.48 -14.68 -9.04
C GLU A 319 -0.01 -13.38 -9.71
N LEU A 320 -0.82 -12.82 -10.61
CA LEU A 320 -0.54 -11.56 -11.29
C LEU A 320 -1.14 -10.36 -10.56
N VAL A 321 -1.98 -10.57 -9.54
CA VAL A 321 -2.64 -9.51 -8.75
C VAL A 321 -2.05 -9.43 -7.34
N CYS A 322 -2.01 -10.55 -6.64
CA CYS A 322 -1.51 -10.62 -5.28
C CYS A 322 0.02 -10.52 -5.25
N HIS A 323 0.57 -9.76 -4.29
CA HIS A 323 2.02 -9.57 -4.18
C HIS A 323 2.54 -9.60 -2.73
N PRO A 324 3.43 -10.54 -2.38
CA PRO A 324 3.86 -11.68 -3.19
C PRO A 324 2.71 -12.68 -3.39
N PRO A 325 2.71 -13.47 -4.48
CA PRO A 325 1.78 -14.58 -4.60
C PRO A 325 2.24 -15.76 -3.73
N THR A 326 1.31 -16.61 -3.29
CA THR A 326 1.59 -17.85 -2.55
C THR A 326 2.45 -18.82 -3.37
N GLU A 327 2.13 -18.92 -4.66
CA GLU A 327 2.85 -19.64 -5.70
C GLU A 327 2.70 -18.91 -7.04
N TRP A 328 3.63 -19.14 -7.97
CA TRP A 328 3.55 -18.57 -9.31
C TRP A 328 3.87 -19.63 -10.36
N GLN A 329 3.17 -19.60 -11.49
CA GLN A 329 3.30 -20.52 -12.61
C GLN A 329 3.31 -19.78 -13.95
N VAL A 330 2.62 -18.64 -14.08
CA VAL A 330 2.56 -17.84 -15.30
C VAL A 330 3.89 -17.10 -15.52
N ARG A 331 4.30 -16.24 -14.57
CA ARG A 331 5.56 -15.49 -14.66
C ARG A 331 6.10 -15.11 -13.28
N PRO A 332 7.40 -14.79 -13.16
CA PRO A 332 7.97 -14.32 -11.91
C PRO A 332 7.20 -13.12 -11.33
N PRO A 333 7.02 -13.04 -10.00
CA PRO A 333 6.26 -11.96 -9.36
C PRO A 333 6.89 -10.58 -9.60
N LEU A 334 6.04 -9.59 -9.88
CA LEU A 334 6.40 -8.19 -10.09
C LEU A 334 5.38 -7.28 -9.39
N THR A 335 5.79 -6.04 -9.09
CA THR A 335 4.90 -4.99 -8.55
C THR A 335 4.23 -4.16 -9.64
N THR A 336 4.65 -4.30 -10.91
CA THR A 336 4.09 -3.54 -12.05
C THR A 336 2.57 -3.54 -12.11
N GLY A 337 2.01 -2.34 -12.14
CA GLY A 337 0.58 -2.09 -12.23
C GLY A 337 -0.11 -2.04 -10.88
N LEU A 338 0.62 -2.13 -9.77
CA LEU A 338 0.03 -1.76 -8.48
C LEU A 338 -0.25 -0.26 -8.47
N GLY A 339 -1.34 0.12 -7.84
CA GLY A 339 -1.68 1.52 -7.67
C GLY A 339 -2.45 1.74 -6.39
N LEU A 340 -2.07 2.79 -5.68
CA LEU A 340 -2.83 3.37 -4.59
C LEU A 340 -3.28 4.78 -4.99
N GLY A 341 -4.49 5.16 -4.61
CA GLY A 341 -5.01 6.52 -4.80
C GLY A 341 -5.98 6.91 -3.70
N SER A 342 -6.29 8.20 -3.60
CA SER A 342 -7.34 8.72 -2.70
C SER A 342 -8.76 8.43 -3.20
N SER A 343 -8.87 7.92 -4.42
CA SER A 343 -10.11 7.55 -5.11
C SER A 343 -9.82 6.43 -6.11
N GLY A 344 -10.87 5.77 -6.61
CA GLY A 344 -10.72 4.67 -7.56
C GLY A 344 -9.99 5.09 -8.84
N VAL A 345 -10.31 6.27 -9.38
CA VAL A 345 -9.64 6.83 -10.56
C VAL A 345 -8.16 7.07 -10.34
N GLU A 346 -7.75 7.65 -9.22
CA GLU A 346 -6.34 7.87 -8.92
C GLU A 346 -5.56 6.54 -8.81
N ALA A 347 -6.14 5.53 -8.15
CA ALA A 347 -5.51 4.21 -8.03
C ALA A 347 -5.32 3.55 -9.42
N LEU A 348 -6.32 3.67 -10.29
CA LEU A 348 -6.27 3.17 -11.67
C LEU A 348 -5.24 3.92 -12.53
N LEU A 349 -5.17 5.25 -12.41
CA LEU A 349 -4.16 6.06 -13.10
C LEU A 349 -2.75 5.63 -12.70
N THR A 350 -2.46 5.52 -11.39
CA THR A 350 -1.16 5.07 -10.88
C THR A 350 -0.74 3.73 -11.50
N GLY A 351 -1.62 2.72 -11.41
CA GLY A 351 -1.30 1.39 -11.96
C GLY A 351 -1.18 1.38 -13.49
N LEU A 352 -1.99 2.17 -14.20
CA LEU A 352 -1.97 2.20 -15.67
C LEU A 352 -0.74 2.94 -16.21
N TYR A 353 -0.35 4.06 -15.59
CA TYR A 353 0.90 4.75 -15.91
C TYR A 353 2.11 3.84 -15.70
N GLU A 354 2.18 3.11 -14.58
CA GLU A 354 3.30 2.20 -14.34
C GLU A 354 3.38 1.09 -15.41
N VAL A 355 2.24 0.52 -15.83
CA VAL A 355 2.23 -0.50 -16.89
C VAL A 355 2.75 0.07 -18.22
N ILE A 356 2.34 1.28 -18.58
CA ILE A 356 2.81 1.97 -19.80
C ILE A 356 4.30 2.29 -19.70
N GLU A 357 4.75 2.76 -18.54
CA GLU A 357 6.15 3.06 -18.26
C GLU A 357 7.04 1.84 -18.47
N ARG A 358 6.71 0.71 -17.81
CA ARG A 358 7.52 -0.52 -17.90
C ARG A 358 7.52 -1.07 -19.31
N ASP A 359 6.40 -1.03 -20.03
CA ASP A 359 6.34 -1.43 -21.44
C ASP A 359 7.29 -0.58 -22.30
N ALA A 360 7.13 0.74 -22.29
CA ALA A 360 7.96 1.64 -23.09
C ALA A 360 9.46 1.56 -22.75
N ALA A 361 9.80 1.47 -21.45
CA ALA A 361 11.17 1.31 -20.99
C ALA A 361 11.83 0.04 -21.56
N MET A 362 11.10 -1.09 -21.54
CA MET A 362 11.58 -2.37 -22.05
C MET A 362 11.69 -2.38 -23.58
N LEU A 363 10.69 -1.84 -24.28
CA LEU A 363 10.72 -1.70 -25.74
C LEU A 363 11.88 -0.80 -26.22
N SER A 364 12.11 0.31 -25.51
CA SER A 364 13.22 1.22 -25.78
C SER A 364 14.57 0.54 -25.55
N TRP A 365 14.75 -0.15 -24.42
CA TRP A 365 16.04 -0.76 -24.09
C TRP A 365 16.39 -1.94 -25.02
N TYR A 366 15.44 -2.81 -25.30
CA TYR A 366 15.63 -4.02 -26.11
C TYR A 366 15.38 -3.79 -27.60
N SER A 367 15.76 -2.62 -28.10
CA SER A 367 15.77 -2.28 -29.52
C SER A 367 16.94 -1.37 -29.86
N THR A 368 17.08 -1.04 -31.14
CA THR A 368 18.01 -0.01 -31.62
C THR A 368 17.43 1.40 -31.49
N TYR A 369 16.43 1.62 -30.64
CA TYR A 369 15.86 2.93 -30.38
C TYR A 369 16.93 3.86 -29.76
N GLU A 370 17.04 5.06 -30.32
CA GLU A 370 17.94 6.12 -29.83
C GLU A 370 17.08 7.22 -29.21
N PRO A 371 17.07 7.37 -27.86
CA PRO A 371 16.22 8.34 -27.20
C PRO A 371 16.62 9.78 -27.53
N LEU A 372 15.64 10.69 -27.49
CA LEU A 372 15.87 12.13 -27.49
C LEU A 372 16.17 12.62 -26.08
N GLY A 373 17.12 13.53 -25.94
CA GLY A 373 17.28 14.27 -24.69
C GLY A 373 16.13 15.26 -24.49
N LEU A 374 15.78 15.54 -23.22
CA LEU A 374 14.76 16.52 -22.89
C LEU A 374 15.36 17.73 -22.13
N THR A 375 14.85 18.92 -22.42
CA THR A 375 14.95 20.08 -21.51
C THR A 375 13.62 20.25 -20.77
N VAL A 376 13.67 20.34 -19.45
CA VAL A 376 12.50 20.46 -18.57
C VAL A 376 12.48 21.84 -17.93
N ASP A 377 11.30 22.39 -17.64
CA ASP A 377 11.16 23.68 -16.95
C ASP A 377 11.79 23.65 -15.54
N GLU A 378 12.48 24.73 -15.18
CA GLU A 378 13.16 24.88 -13.89
C GLU A 378 12.18 24.98 -12.72
N ASP A 379 10.94 25.45 -12.93
CA ASP A 379 9.95 25.61 -11.85
C ASP A 379 9.49 24.26 -11.28
N ILE A 380 9.49 23.20 -12.10
CA ILE A 380 9.08 21.84 -11.70
C ILE A 380 10.31 20.99 -11.35
N PHE A 381 11.31 21.00 -12.22
CA PHE A 381 12.45 20.09 -12.17
C PHE A 381 13.66 20.65 -11.40
N GLY A 382 13.72 21.99 -11.27
CA GLY A 382 14.92 22.71 -10.86
C GLY A 382 15.39 22.41 -9.44
N THR A 383 14.46 22.22 -8.49
CA THR A 383 14.84 21.97 -7.08
C THR A 383 15.69 20.71 -6.93
N LEU A 384 15.25 19.58 -7.47
CA LEU A 384 16.02 18.33 -7.40
C LEU A 384 17.24 18.37 -8.32
N TYR A 385 17.12 19.00 -9.50
CA TYR A 385 18.24 19.16 -10.43
C TYR A 385 19.42 19.92 -9.79
N GLU A 386 19.15 21.04 -9.11
CA GLU A 386 20.16 21.84 -8.42
C GLU A 386 20.84 21.06 -7.28
N ARG A 387 20.04 20.33 -6.49
CA ARG A 387 20.56 19.50 -5.37
C ARG A 387 21.40 18.33 -5.88
N ALA A 388 20.96 17.65 -6.95
CA ALA A 388 21.74 16.61 -7.61
C ALA A 388 23.07 17.15 -8.17
N THR A 389 23.02 18.32 -8.83
CA THR A 389 24.22 18.98 -9.34
C THR A 389 25.21 19.36 -8.22
N ALA A 390 24.70 19.75 -7.06
CA ALA A 390 25.53 20.02 -5.88
C ALA A 390 26.20 18.77 -5.30
N GLU A 391 25.65 17.57 -5.52
CA GLU A 391 26.31 16.27 -5.26
C GLU A 391 27.32 15.87 -6.37
N GLY A 392 27.54 16.73 -7.36
CA GLY A 392 28.41 16.48 -8.50
C GLY A 392 27.79 15.56 -9.55
N LEU A 393 26.47 15.32 -9.48
CA LEU A 393 25.76 14.51 -10.46
C LEU A 393 25.42 15.33 -11.70
N THR A 394 25.57 14.72 -12.86
CA THR A 394 24.94 15.17 -14.10
C THR A 394 23.59 14.49 -14.21
N VAL A 395 22.54 15.28 -14.45
CA VAL A 395 21.16 14.80 -14.65
C VAL A 395 20.86 14.79 -16.14
N THR A 396 20.39 13.66 -16.69
CA THR A 396 20.13 13.48 -18.12
C THR A 396 18.74 12.88 -18.35
N PRO A 397 17.72 13.72 -18.63
CA PRO A 397 16.38 13.28 -19.00
C PRO A 397 16.31 12.82 -20.47
N LEU A 398 15.63 11.70 -20.71
CA LEU A 398 15.56 10.99 -21.98
C LEU A 398 14.13 10.52 -22.27
N LEU A 399 13.65 10.75 -23.49
CA LEU A 399 12.32 10.32 -23.91
C LEU A 399 12.31 8.84 -24.35
N LEU A 400 11.56 8.01 -23.64
CA LEU A 400 11.40 6.58 -23.94
C LEU A 400 10.05 6.23 -24.60
N THR A 401 9.20 7.22 -24.84
CA THR A 401 7.86 7.04 -25.43
C THR A 401 7.89 6.21 -26.73
N GLN A 402 6.94 5.28 -26.86
CA GLN A 402 6.86 4.34 -28.00
C GLN A 402 5.56 4.54 -28.80
N ASP A 403 4.79 3.48 -29.06
CA ASP A 403 3.55 3.52 -29.83
C ASP A 403 2.34 4.00 -29.01
N VAL A 404 2.35 3.80 -27.69
CA VAL A 404 1.37 4.41 -26.79
C VAL A 404 1.72 5.89 -26.68
N ASP A 405 0.80 6.77 -27.14
CA ASP A 405 0.97 8.23 -27.14
C ASP A 405 0.74 8.81 -25.73
N VAL A 406 1.59 8.39 -24.80
CA VAL A 406 1.69 8.83 -23.40
C VAL A 406 3.18 9.05 -23.11
N PRO A 407 3.59 10.23 -22.62
CA PRO A 407 4.99 10.49 -22.29
C PRO A 407 5.54 9.49 -21.27
N VAL A 408 6.69 8.92 -21.62
CA VAL A 408 7.51 8.08 -20.74
C VAL A 408 8.91 8.64 -20.76
N VAL A 409 9.42 9.00 -19.60
CA VAL A 409 10.74 9.64 -19.43
C VAL A 409 11.60 8.77 -18.54
N ALA A 410 12.87 8.63 -18.92
CA ALA A 410 13.91 8.14 -18.01
C ALA A 410 14.87 9.26 -17.66
N VAL A 411 15.33 9.30 -16.41
CA VAL A 411 16.35 10.24 -15.96
C VAL A 411 17.54 9.45 -15.45
N ALA A 412 18.69 9.64 -16.08
CA ALA A 412 19.96 9.10 -15.59
C ALA A 412 20.69 10.15 -14.76
N VAL A 413 21.12 9.79 -13.55
CA VAL A 413 22.04 10.57 -12.72
C VAL A 413 23.41 9.90 -12.72
N HIS A 414 24.46 10.64 -13.08
CA HIS A 414 25.79 10.06 -13.25
C HIS A 414 26.94 11.01 -12.94
N ARG A 415 28.09 10.43 -12.56
CA ARG A 415 29.34 11.13 -12.26
C ARG A 415 30.55 10.20 -12.41
N ASP A 416 31.74 10.70 -12.14
CA ASP A 416 32.97 9.89 -12.20
C ASP A 416 33.17 9.00 -10.95
N GLU A 417 32.73 9.43 -9.76
CA GLU A 417 32.84 8.62 -8.53
C GLU A 417 31.68 7.64 -8.33
N TRP A 418 31.94 6.50 -7.69
CA TRP A 418 30.91 5.53 -7.33
C TRP A 418 29.92 6.09 -6.27
N PRO A 419 28.59 5.79 -6.34
CA PRO A 419 27.90 5.22 -7.49
C PRO A 419 27.95 6.20 -8.66
N SER A 420 28.43 5.71 -9.80
CA SER A 420 28.72 6.51 -10.98
C SER A 420 27.51 6.67 -11.90
N PHE A 421 26.49 5.84 -11.73
CA PHE A 421 25.27 5.88 -12.54
C PHE A 421 24.10 5.27 -11.78
N ALA A 422 22.93 5.91 -11.86
CA ALA A 422 21.64 5.36 -11.52
C ALA A 422 20.60 5.92 -12.50
N VAL A 423 19.48 5.23 -12.66
CA VAL A 423 18.39 5.64 -13.54
C VAL A 423 17.05 5.40 -12.85
N GLY A 424 16.08 6.24 -13.17
CA GLY A 424 14.67 6.03 -12.87
C GLY A 424 13.84 6.33 -14.11
N SER A 425 12.60 5.89 -14.13
CA SER A 425 11.62 6.16 -15.18
C SER A 425 10.25 6.48 -14.58
N ALA A 426 9.44 7.21 -15.33
CA ALA A 426 8.05 7.46 -15.01
C ALA A 426 7.25 7.76 -16.28
N ALA A 427 5.95 7.52 -16.21
CA ALA A 427 4.98 7.92 -17.23
C ALA A 427 3.96 8.89 -16.63
N ASP A 428 3.58 9.90 -17.40
CA ASP A 428 2.56 10.89 -17.05
C ASP A 428 2.11 11.60 -18.34
N LEU A 429 0.85 12.03 -18.43
CA LEU A 429 0.44 12.88 -19.56
C LEU A 429 1.14 14.23 -19.55
N ASP A 430 1.48 14.77 -18.38
CA ASP A 430 2.40 15.89 -18.25
C ASP A 430 3.86 15.37 -18.30
N PRO A 431 4.58 15.58 -19.41
CA PRO A 431 5.95 15.09 -19.56
C PRO A 431 6.93 15.71 -18.56
N GLU A 432 6.60 16.86 -17.96
CA GLU A 432 7.43 17.48 -16.92
C GLU A 432 7.24 16.76 -15.57
N GLN A 433 6.03 16.29 -15.27
CA GLN A 433 5.77 15.40 -14.13
C GLN A 433 6.42 14.03 -14.34
N ALA A 434 6.35 13.46 -15.54
CA ALA A 434 7.07 12.23 -15.88
C ALA A 434 8.59 12.39 -15.68
N ALA A 435 9.16 13.53 -16.10
CA ALA A 435 10.58 13.80 -15.88
C ALA A 435 10.92 13.97 -14.39
N LEU A 436 10.05 14.63 -13.61
CA LEU A 436 10.23 14.79 -12.18
C LEU A 436 10.18 13.44 -11.45
N GLY A 437 9.17 12.61 -11.73
CA GLY A 437 9.03 11.25 -11.19
C GLY A 437 10.25 10.39 -11.46
N ALA A 438 10.72 10.40 -12.71
CA ALA A 438 11.92 9.68 -13.10
C ALA A 438 13.19 10.18 -12.38
N LEU A 439 13.31 11.49 -12.09
CA LEU A 439 14.43 12.04 -11.31
C LEU A 439 14.34 11.66 -9.82
N GLU A 440 13.15 11.66 -9.23
CA GLU A 440 12.94 11.19 -7.85
C GLU A 440 13.39 9.74 -7.69
N GLU A 441 12.95 8.84 -8.58
CA GLU A 441 13.33 7.42 -8.58
C GLU A 441 14.84 7.25 -8.85
N ALA A 442 15.41 8.01 -9.79
CA ALA A 442 16.86 7.97 -10.06
C ALA A 442 17.70 8.38 -8.85
N LEU A 443 17.27 9.42 -8.11
CA LEU A 443 17.93 9.87 -6.89
C LEU A 443 17.74 8.87 -5.74
N GLN A 444 16.56 8.26 -5.61
CA GLN A 444 16.33 7.18 -4.66
C GLN A 444 17.32 6.03 -4.90
N ASN A 445 17.34 5.50 -6.13
CA ASN A 445 18.24 4.42 -6.53
C ASN A 445 19.72 4.78 -6.27
N TRP A 446 20.11 6.01 -6.56
CA TRP A 446 21.47 6.48 -6.30
C TRP A 446 21.79 6.57 -4.80
N MET A 447 20.88 7.07 -3.96
CA MET A 447 21.06 7.15 -2.51
C MET A 447 21.12 5.75 -1.88
N GLU A 448 20.27 4.83 -2.33
CA GLU A 448 20.26 3.43 -1.89
C GLU A 448 21.58 2.72 -2.24
N LEU A 449 22.04 2.85 -3.49
CA LEU A 449 23.36 2.34 -3.90
C LEU A 449 24.46 2.93 -3.03
N ARG A 450 24.48 4.26 -2.83
CA ARG A 450 25.49 4.94 -2.00
C ARG A 450 25.51 4.42 -0.57
N GLY A 451 24.32 4.21 0.03
CA GLY A 451 24.17 3.69 1.39
C GLY A 451 24.59 2.23 1.51
N MET A 452 24.28 1.41 0.50
CA MET A 452 24.58 -0.02 0.47
C MET A 452 26.07 -0.31 0.25
N GLY A 453 26.74 0.46 -0.60
CA GLY A 453 28.15 0.26 -0.97
C GLY A 453 28.36 -0.83 -2.05
N PRO A 454 29.53 -0.85 -2.71
CA PRO A 454 29.75 -1.70 -3.90
C PRO A 454 29.60 -3.20 -3.64
N GLU A 455 30.08 -3.68 -2.50
CA GLU A 455 30.08 -5.12 -2.19
C GLU A 455 28.66 -5.68 -2.02
N ALA A 456 27.75 -4.91 -1.42
CA ALA A 456 26.38 -5.33 -1.23
C ALA A 456 25.53 -5.07 -2.49
N ALA A 457 25.83 -4.01 -3.26
CA ALA A 457 25.16 -3.72 -4.54
C ALA A 457 25.31 -4.84 -5.57
N ASP A 458 26.46 -5.53 -5.61
CA ASP A 458 26.70 -6.69 -6.49
C ASP A 458 25.73 -7.87 -6.23
N ASN A 459 25.09 -7.91 -5.06
CA ASN A 459 24.16 -8.96 -4.66
C ASN A 459 22.70 -8.50 -4.63
N ALA A 460 22.41 -7.24 -5.00
CA ALA A 460 21.06 -6.73 -5.10
C ALA A 460 20.30 -7.43 -6.26
N SER A 461 18.98 -7.50 -6.14
CA SER A 461 18.11 -8.02 -7.21
C SER A 461 18.15 -7.16 -8.46
N GLY A 462 17.87 -7.76 -9.62
CA GLY A 462 18.00 -7.09 -10.91
C GLY A 462 19.46 -6.82 -11.28
N ALA A 463 19.68 -5.81 -12.12
CA ALA A 463 21.02 -5.42 -12.58
C ALA A 463 21.48 -4.05 -12.04
N ILE A 464 20.72 -3.41 -11.16
CA ILE A 464 20.95 -2.02 -10.71
C ILE A 464 22.38 -1.84 -10.17
N GLY A 465 22.85 -2.75 -9.31
CA GLY A 465 24.21 -2.72 -8.77
C GLY A 465 25.31 -2.78 -9.84
N ARG A 466 25.10 -3.56 -10.91
CA ARG A 466 26.04 -3.63 -12.05
C ARG A 466 26.10 -2.32 -12.83
N TYR A 467 25.00 -1.57 -12.87
CA TYR A 467 24.96 -0.27 -13.53
C TYR A 467 25.59 0.84 -12.70
N ALA A 468 25.78 0.65 -11.39
CA ALA A 468 26.45 1.63 -10.52
C ALA A 468 27.89 1.98 -10.97
N ASP A 469 28.56 1.08 -11.70
CA ASP A 469 29.89 1.30 -12.30
C ASP A 469 29.85 1.96 -13.70
N LYS A 470 28.67 2.35 -14.19
CA LYS A 470 28.45 2.96 -15.51
C LYS A 470 29.09 2.16 -16.67
N PRO A 471 28.61 0.94 -16.96
CA PRO A 471 29.11 0.13 -18.06
C PRO A 471 28.88 0.78 -19.44
N GLU A 472 29.52 0.26 -20.50
CA GLU A 472 29.42 0.81 -21.87
C GLU A 472 27.98 1.03 -22.34
N HIS A 473 27.04 0.13 -22.02
CA HIS A 473 25.63 0.30 -22.39
C HIS A 473 24.91 1.42 -21.63
N ALA A 474 25.35 1.74 -20.41
CA ALA A 474 24.88 2.95 -19.71
C ALA A 474 25.37 4.22 -20.44
N ILE A 475 26.56 4.16 -21.04
CA ILE A 475 27.10 5.25 -21.87
C ILE A 475 26.31 5.37 -23.17
N GLU A 476 25.92 4.24 -23.80
CA GLU A 476 25.06 4.24 -24.99
C GLU A 476 23.70 4.91 -24.73
N LEU A 477 23.07 4.66 -23.58
CA LEU A 477 21.82 5.32 -23.19
C LEU A 477 21.97 6.85 -23.12
N LEU A 478 23.16 7.33 -22.73
CA LEU A 478 23.48 8.75 -22.62
C LEU A 478 23.90 9.38 -23.95
N ASP A 479 24.08 8.60 -25.02
CA ASP A 479 24.53 9.07 -26.34
C ASP A 479 23.34 9.47 -27.21
N TYR A 480 22.75 10.63 -26.91
CA TYR A 480 21.67 11.23 -27.71
C TYR A 480 22.20 12.35 -28.61
N SER A 481 21.62 12.46 -29.82
CA SER A 481 22.06 13.44 -30.82
C SER A 481 21.26 14.74 -30.83
N GLN A 482 20.08 14.75 -30.21
CA GLN A 482 19.13 15.85 -30.23
C GLN A 482 18.46 16.04 -28.88
N THR A 483 18.09 17.30 -28.61
CA THR A 483 17.34 17.69 -27.41
C THR A 483 16.10 18.48 -27.80
N ILE A 484 14.98 18.20 -27.17
CA ILE A 484 13.71 18.92 -27.36
C ILE A 484 13.11 19.35 -26.01
N PRO A 485 12.23 20.37 -25.97
CA PRO A 485 11.49 20.70 -24.75
C PRO A 485 10.54 19.57 -24.33
N ALA A 486 10.50 19.23 -23.05
CA ALA A 486 9.61 18.21 -22.49
C ALA A 486 8.13 18.55 -22.78
N ALA A 487 7.71 19.79 -22.56
CA ALA A 487 6.35 20.26 -22.88
C ALA A 487 5.93 20.09 -24.36
N ALA A 488 6.84 19.73 -25.27
CA ALA A 488 6.52 19.48 -26.69
C ALA A 488 6.12 18.02 -27.00
N VAL A 489 6.18 17.12 -26.01
CA VAL A 489 5.92 15.67 -26.21
C VAL A 489 4.67 15.15 -25.51
N GLY A 490 3.97 16.02 -24.77
CA GLY A 490 2.67 15.71 -24.16
C GLY A 490 1.48 16.23 -24.99
N PRO A 491 0.24 15.94 -24.57
CA PRO A 491 -0.96 16.48 -25.19
C PRO A 491 -1.04 18.01 -25.05
N GLU A 492 -1.75 18.67 -25.98
CA GLU A 492 -1.93 20.13 -25.96
C GLU A 492 -2.87 20.61 -24.83
N GLU A 493 -3.77 19.75 -24.37
CA GLU A 493 -4.75 20.01 -23.31
C GLU A 493 -4.40 19.16 -22.08
N GLY A 494 -4.57 19.73 -20.88
CA GLY A 494 -4.42 18.99 -19.63
C GLY A 494 -5.67 18.18 -19.32
N TYR A 495 -5.48 17.00 -18.73
CA TYR A 495 -6.55 16.12 -18.26
C TYR A 495 -6.42 15.93 -16.76
N GLU A 496 -7.54 15.74 -16.08
CA GLU A 496 -7.58 15.43 -14.65
C GLU A 496 -8.70 14.43 -14.36
N GLY A 497 -8.48 13.55 -13.38
CA GLY A 497 -9.49 12.66 -12.84
C GLY A 497 -10.10 11.74 -13.90
N GLU A 498 -11.42 11.64 -13.95
CA GLU A 498 -12.13 10.74 -14.86
C GLU A 498 -11.74 10.97 -16.34
N THR A 499 -11.56 12.23 -16.74
CA THR A 499 -11.18 12.55 -18.14
C THR A 499 -9.75 12.15 -18.49
N GLU A 500 -8.87 12.10 -17.49
CA GLU A 500 -7.51 11.61 -17.63
C GLU A 500 -7.48 10.09 -17.81
N LEU A 501 -8.24 9.38 -16.98
CA LEU A 501 -8.37 7.93 -17.08
C LEU A 501 -8.97 7.53 -18.43
N ASP A 502 -10.04 8.19 -18.86
CA ASP A 502 -10.65 7.97 -20.19
C ASP A 502 -9.61 8.16 -21.31
N HIS A 503 -8.81 9.23 -21.24
CA HIS A 503 -7.78 9.51 -22.23
C HIS A 503 -6.70 8.43 -22.27
N LEU A 504 -6.23 7.98 -21.11
CA LEU A 504 -5.24 6.90 -21.01
C LEU A 504 -5.77 5.58 -21.57
N LEU A 505 -7.02 5.22 -21.23
CA LEU A 505 -7.66 4.02 -21.76
C LEU A 505 -7.81 4.08 -23.28
N ASP A 506 -8.16 5.25 -23.83
CA ASP A 506 -8.20 5.48 -25.27
C ASP A 506 -6.81 5.26 -25.91
N ARG A 507 -5.73 5.82 -25.34
CA ARG A 507 -4.36 5.64 -25.83
C ARG A 507 -3.89 4.18 -25.82
N VAL A 508 -4.21 3.45 -24.76
CA VAL A 508 -3.85 2.02 -24.61
C VAL A 508 -4.65 1.16 -25.59
N THR A 509 -5.94 1.44 -25.78
CA THR A 509 -6.80 0.64 -26.68
C THR A 509 -6.57 0.95 -28.15
N GLU A 510 -6.16 2.18 -28.51
CA GLU A 510 -5.81 2.57 -29.88
C GLU A 510 -4.67 1.72 -30.46
N VAL A 511 -3.72 1.28 -29.62
CA VAL A 511 -2.64 0.37 -30.02
C VAL A 511 -2.99 -1.12 -29.89
N GLY A 512 -4.24 -1.42 -29.55
CA GLY A 512 -4.80 -2.77 -29.50
C GLY A 512 -4.46 -3.56 -28.24
N MET A 513 -4.18 -2.88 -27.13
CA MET A 513 -3.99 -3.51 -25.82
C MET A 513 -5.29 -3.50 -25.00
N THR A 514 -5.42 -4.45 -24.06
CA THR A 514 -6.65 -4.66 -23.31
C THR A 514 -6.44 -4.45 -21.81
N PRO A 515 -6.86 -3.30 -21.24
CA PRO A 515 -6.63 -3.01 -19.82
C PRO A 515 -7.71 -3.63 -18.91
N TYR A 516 -7.26 -4.29 -17.85
CA TYR A 516 -8.06 -4.83 -16.76
C TYR A 516 -7.61 -4.24 -15.43
N ALA A 517 -8.47 -4.24 -14.42
CA ALA A 517 -8.09 -3.95 -13.04
C ALA A 517 -8.73 -4.92 -12.04
N ALA A 518 -7.99 -5.32 -11.02
CA ALA A 518 -8.49 -6.04 -9.86
C ALA A 518 -8.34 -5.15 -8.61
N ARG A 519 -9.41 -5.01 -7.82
CA ARG A 519 -9.36 -4.23 -6.58
C ARG A 519 -8.57 -4.99 -5.51
N THR A 520 -7.54 -4.35 -4.96
CA THR A 520 -6.72 -4.84 -3.86
C THR A 520 -7.00 -4.06 -2.56
N THR A 521 -7.96 -3.15 -2.52
CA THR A 521 -8.34 -2.47 -1.28
C THR A 521 -8.76 -3.46 -0.19
N THR A 522 -8.20 -3.30 1.00
CA THR A 522 -8.61 -4.00 2.22
C THR A 522 -9.45 -3.06 3.09
N ARG A 523 -10.31 -3.62 3.96
CA ARG A 523 -11.30 -2.84 4.73
C ARG A 523 -10.70 -1.74 5.63
N ASP A 524 -9.48 -1.91 6.07
CA ASP A 524 -8.71 -0.92 6.83
C ASP A 524 -8.18 0.22 5.97
N ILE A 525 -7.62 -0.09 4.80
CA ILE A 525 -7.18 0.91 3.82
C ILE A 525 -8.38 1.72 3.32
N GLU A 526 -9.51 1.05 3.05
CA GLU A 526 -10.79 1.70 2.74
C GLU A 526 -11.25 2.61 3.89
N SER A 527 -11.10 2.18 5.16
CA SER A 527 -11.54 2.97 6.33
C SER A 527 -10.76 4.27 6.57
N ILE A 528 -9.57 4.39 5.97
CA ILE A 528 -8.77 5.62 5.97
C ILE A 528 -8.86 6.35 4.62
N GLY A 529 -9.72 5.89 3.71
CA GLY A 529 -10.09 6.59 2.49
C GLY A 529 -9.10 6.45 1.34
N PHE A 530 -8.42 5.31 1.23
CA PHE A 530 -7.60 4.99 0.06
C PHE A 530 -8.17 3.79 -0.70
N GLU A 531 -7.92 3.77 -2.01
CA GLU A 531 -8.22 2.67 -2.90
C GLU A 531 -6.91 2.06 -3.41
N GLY A 532 -6.84 0.73 -3.39
CA GLY A 532 -5.76 -0.07 -3.95
C GLY A 532 -6.26 -0.91 -5.11
N VAL A 533 -5.49 -0.96 -6.19
CA VAL A 533 -5.77 -1.79 -7.36
C VAL A 533 -4.51 -2.47 -7.88
N ARG A 534 -4.71 -3.49 -8.71
CA ARG A 534 -3.74 -3.96 -9.70
C ARG A 534 -4.31 -3.78 -11.09
N VAL A 535 -3.68 -2.94 -11.90
CA VAL A 535 -3.92 -2.83 -13.34
C VAL A 535 -3.11 -3.89 -14.09
N LEU A 536 -3.74 -4.54 -15.06
CA LEU A 536 -3.17 -5.60 -15.87
C LEU A 536 -3.45 -5.30 -17.35
N VAL A 537 -2.40 -5.21 -18.16
CA VAL A 537 -2.50 -5.16 -19.61
C VAL A 537 -1.76 -6.38 -20.15
N PRO A 538 -2.46 -7.49 -20.48
CA PRO A 538 -1.81 -8.77 -20.79
C PRO A 538 -0.75 -8.68 -21.89
N GLU A 539 -1.01 -7.84 -22.90
CA GLU A 539 -0.15 -7.67 -24.06
C GLU A 539 1.12 -6.84 -23.78
N ALA A 540 1.10 -5.98 -22.76
CA ALA A 540 2.20 -5.09 -22.39
C ALA A 540 3.45 -5.89 -22.00
N GLN A 541 4.63 -5.44 -22.42
CA GLN A 541 5.90 -6.03 -22.05
C GLN A 541 6.23 -5.66 -20.59
N PRO A 542 6.18 -6.61 -19.64
CA PRO A 542 6.60 -6.32 -18.29
C PRO A 542 8.12 -6.16 -18.22
N LEU A 543 8.57 -5.55 -17.13
CA LEU A 543 9.95 -5.63 -16.68
C LEU A 543 10.29 -7.07 -16.23
N PHE A 544 11.57 -7.36 -15.96
CA PHE A 544 11.97 -8.61 -15.32
C PHE A 544 13.20 -8.41 -14.43
N LEU A 545 13.27 -9.14 -13.32
CA LEU A 545 14.36 -9.03 -12.35
C LEU A 545 15.44 -10.12 -12.51
N GLY A 546 15.17 -11.10 -13.38
CA GLY A 546 16.00 -12.29 -13.58
C GLY A 546 16.22 -12.60 -15.05
N ASP A 547 15.91 -13.82 -15.48
CA ASP A 547 16.05 -14.21 -16.87
C ASP A 547 15.10 -13.40 -17.77
N ALA A 548 15.63 -12.92 -18.90
CA ALA A 548 14.88 -12.11 -19.85
C ALA A 548 13.81 -12.91 -20.58
N TYR A 549 12.60 -12.36 -20.69
CA TYR A 549 11.52 -12.91 -21.49
C TYR A 549 10.73 -11.80 -22.19
N PHE A 550 10.27 -12.10 -23.41
CA PHE A 550 9.75 -11.08 -24.33
C PHE A 550 8.45 -11.51 -25.00
N GLY A 551 7.46 -10.61 -24.92
CA GLY A 551 6.18 -10.70 -25.62
C GLY A 551 6.27 -10.23 -27.07
N GLU A 552 5.12 -10.19 -27.74
CA GLU A 552 5.05 -9.79 -29.15
C GLU A 552 5.42 -8.30 -29.35
N ARG A 553 5.06 -7.43 -28.39
CA ARG A 553 5.35 -5.99 -28.46
C ARG A 553 6.85 -5.70 -28.59
N ALA A 554 7.69 -6.38 -27.81
CA ALA A 554 9.16 -6.25 -27.88
C ALA A 554 9.76 -6.61 -29.25
N ARG A 555 9.02 -7.34 -30.08
CA ARG A 555 9.42 -7.69 -31.45
C ARG A 555 8.81 -6.74 -32.47
N ARG A 556 7.51 -6.47 -32.36
CA ARG A 556 6.73 -5.77 -33.38
C ARG A 556 6.86 -4.25 -33.31
N ILE A 557 6.88 -3.67 -32.11
CA ILE A 557 6.80 -2.22 -31.94
C ILE A 557 8.05 -1.51 -32.45
N PRO A 558 9.28 -1.96 -32.13
CA PRO A 558 10.49 -1.35 -32.69
C PRO A 558 10.44 -1.29 -34.22
N GLU A 559 10.07 -2.39 -34.89
CA GLU A 559 9.96 -2.45 -36.36
C GLU A 559 8.94 -1.46 -36.91
N SER A 560 7.80 -1.29 -36.23
CA SER A 560 6.76 -0.36 -36.65
C SER A 560 7.18 1.11 -36.54
N LEU A 561 8.12 1.42 -35.65
CA LEU A 561 8.69 2.74 -35.44
C LEU A 561 9.98 2.96 -36.26
N GLY A 562 10.44 1.95 -37.01
CA GLY A 562 11.63 2.03 -37.86
C GLY A 562 12.95 1.64 -37.19
N PHE A 563 12.88 0.98 -36.03
CA PHE A 563 14.00 0.42 -35.28
C PHE A 563 14.04 -1.12 -35.39
N GLU A 564 15.13 -1.74 -34.98
CA GLU A 564 15.28 -3.20 -34.97
C GLU A 564 15.22 -3.73 -33.53
N PRO A 565 14.53 -4.85 -33.25
CA PRO A 565 14.58 -5.51 -31.95
C PRO A 565 15.98 -6.01 -31.62
N ALA A 566 16.42 -5.81 -30.37
CA ALA A 566 17.73 -6.18 -29.83
C ALA A 566 17.56 -7.00 -28.53
N LEU A 567 16.84 -8.12 -28.63
CA LEU A 567 16.42 -8.94 -27.47
C LEU A 567 17.59 -9.68 -26.76
N ASP A 568 18.78 -9.69 -27.36
CA ASP A 568 20.01 -10.24 -26.79
C ASP A 568 20.86 -9.19 -26.05
N ARG A 569 20.36 -7.94 -25.93
CA ARG A 569 21.02 -6.89 -25.15
C ARG A 569 21.15 -7.31 -23.67
N GLN A 570 22.11 -6.71 -22.99
CA GLN A 570 22.29 -6.92 -21.55
C GLN A 570 21.02 -6.52 -20.78
N HIS A 571 20.89 -7.06 -19.56
CA HIS A 571 19.79 -6.73 -18.64
C HIS A 571 19.59 -5.21 -18.54
N HIS A 572 18.34 -4.74 -18.55
CA HIS A 572 18.03 -3.32 -18.44
C HIS A 572 18.51 -2.71 -17.11
N PRO A 573 18.72 -1.38 -17.06
CA PRO A 573 19.13 -0.66 -15.84
C PRO A 573 17.96 -0.20 -14.96
N PHE A 574 16.73 -0.28 -15.44
CA PHE A 574 15.54 0.19 -14.72
C PHE A 574 15.24 -0.69 -13.49
N PRO A 575 14.78 -0.07 -12.38
CA PRO A 575 14.53 -0.75 -11.11
C PRO A 575 13.35 -1.71 -11.11
#